data_AF-A0AAN6EHL5-F1
#
_entry.id   AF-A0AAN6EHL5-F1
#
_cell.length_a   1.000
_cell.length_b   1.000
_cell.length_c   1.000
_cell.angle_alpha   90.00
_cell.angle_beta   90.00
_cell.angle_gamma   90.00
#
_symmetry.space_group_name_H-M   'P 1'
#
loop_
_entity.id
_entity.type
_entity.pdbx_description
1 polymer ?
#
loop_
_entity_poly.entity_id
_entity_poly.type
_entity_poly.pdbx_seq_one_letter_code
_entity_poly.pdbx_strand_id
1 'polypeptide(L)'
;PERRTHKKYPLPCDWSHAANPPYTYYCYFTMANMAVLNQWRARRGFSTFVFRPHAGEAGDTEHLAAAFLSAQGINHGILLRKVPALQYLYYLQQIGLAMSPLSNNALFLVYERNPFNTYFQRGLNVALSSDDPLQFHFTKEPLMEEYSVAAQIWKYSSVDMCELAMNSVIQSGFEAEVKRHWIGRDYLETGQTEVHKTNVPLCRLKYRSMTLELELAAIATMASEGEPST
;
A
#
# COMPACT_ATOMS: atom_id res chain seq x y z
N PRO A 1 8.07 -0.26 22.38
CA PRO A 1 8.54 -1.63 22.11
C PRO A 1 7.68 -2.65 22.88
N GLU A 2 6.84 -3.38 22.16
CA GLU A 2 6.07 -4.48 22.73
C GLU A 2 7.05 -5.55 23.26
N ARG A 3 7.02 -5.85 24.57
CA ARG A 3 7.95 -6.84 25.15
C ARG A 3 7.57 -8.22 24.66
N ARG A 4 8.45 -8.87 23.91
CA ARG A 4 8.26 -10.24 23.41
C ARG A 4 8.24 -11.23 24.59
N THR A 5 7.05 -11.59 25.05
CA THR A 5 6.82 -12.51 26.18
C THR A 5 7.07 -13.98 25.83
N HIS A 6 7.00 -14.33 24.54
CA HIS A 6 7.18 -15.70 24.06
C HIS A 6 8.34 -15.81 23.06
N LYS A 7 9.22 -16.80 23.27
CA LYS A 7 10.24 -17.17 22.28
C LYS A 7 9.60 -17.72 21.00
N LYS A 8 8.51 -18.48 21.14
CA LYS A 8 7.60 -18.95 20.08
C LYS A 8 6.18 -18.83 20.59
N TYR A 9 5.29 -18.18 19.83
CA TYR A 9 3.90 -18.01 20.22
C TYR A 9 3.13 -19.35 20.16
N PRO A 10 2.17 -19.60 21.07
CA PRO A 10 1.33 -20.79 21.05
C PRO A 10 0.36 -20.77 19.84
N LEU A 11 -0.25 -21.92 19.51
CA LEU A 11 -1.31 -21.96 18.50
C LEU A 11 -2.56 -21.21 18.97
N PRO A 12 -3.47 -20.78 18.07
CA PRO A 12 -4.61 -19.98 18.46
C PRO A 12 -5.55 -20.67 19.47
N CYS A 13 -5.69 -22.00 19.37
CA CYS A 13 -6.46 -22.80 20.32
C CYS A 13 -5.83 -22.86 21.71
N ASP A 14 -4.52 -22.64 21.80
CA ASP A 14 -3.74 -22.73 23.03
C ASP A 14 -3.41 -21.32 23.58
N TRP A 15 -3.93 -20.26 22.96
CA TRP A 15 -3.74 -18.90 23.46
C TRP A 15 -4.60 -18.68 24.70
N SER A 16 -4.03 -18.97 25.86
CA SER A 16 -4.66 -18.79 27.17
C SER A 16 -4.15 -17.56 27.94
N HIS A 17 -3.29 -16.75 27.32
CA HIS A 17 -2.72 -15.57 27.98
C HIS A 17 -3.74 -14.42 28.00
N ALA A 18 -3.80 -13.68 29.10
CA ALA A 18 -4.78 -12.59 29.28
C ALA A 18 -4.52 -11.39 28.35
N ALA A 19 -3.26 -11.17 27.97
CA ALA A 19 -2.90 -10.14 27.00
C ALA A 19 -3.32 -10.54 25.57
N ASN A 20 -3.69 -9.53 24.77
CA ASN A 20 -4.02 -9.70 23.37
C ASN A 20 -2.80 -10.24 22.58
N PRO A 21 -2.98 -11.15 21.60
CA PRO A 21 -1.90 -11.52 20.71
C PRO A 21 -1.32 -10.29 19.99
N PRO A 22 -0.01 -10.27 19.70
CA PRO A 22 0.60 -9.16 18.99
C PRO A 22 0.10 -9.11 17.55
N TYR A 23 0.22 -7.94 16.91
CA TYR A 23 -0.25 -7.72 15.54
C TYR A 23 0.31 -8.74 14.54
N THR A 24 1.58 -9.09 14.67
CA THR A 24 2.26 -10.07 13.79
C THR A 24 1.61 -11.46 13.85
N TYR A 25 1.05 -11.83 15.00
CA TYR A 25 0.29 -13.06 15.20
C TYR A 25 -0.99 -13.06 14.37
N TYR A 26 -1.74 -11.96 14.43
CA TYR A 26 -2.96 -11.77 13.63
C TYR A 26 -2.66 -11.82 12.14
N CYS A 27 -1.64 -11.11 11.65
CA CYS A 27 -1.24 -11.15 10.25
C CYS A 27 -0.92 -12.58 9.79
N TYR A 28 -0.11 -13.31 10.56
CA TYR A 28 0.30 -14.65 10.20
C TYR A 28 -0.90 -15.60 10.08
N PHE A 29 -1.71 -15.74 11.12
CA PHE A 29 -2.81 -16.71 11.12
C PHE A 29 -3.94 -16.30 10.16
N THR A 30 -4.18 -15.00 9.98
CA THR A 30 -5.16 -14.51 8.99
C THR A 30 -4.70 -14.85 7.58
N MET A 31 -3.44 -14.58 7.24
CA MET A 31 -2.90 -14.87 5.91
C MET A 31 -2.79 -16.38 5.67
N ALA A 32 -2.34 -17.17 6.64
CA ALA A 32 -2.24 -18.63 6.52
C ALA A 32 -3.61 -19.27 6.25
N ASN A 33 -4.63 -18.90 7.01
CA ASN A 33 -5.99 -19.41 6.83
C ASN A 33 -6.58 -18.98 5.47
N MET A 34 -6.40 -17.71 5.11
CA MET A 34 -6.88 -17.18 3.84
C MET A 34 -6.16 -17.81 2.64
N ALA A 35 -4.87 -18.11 2.74
CA ALA A 35 -4.13 -18.78 1.68
C ALA A 35 -4.69 -20.18 1.40
N VAL A 36 -4.93 -20.98 2.44
CA VAL A 36 -5.55 -22.32 2.30
C VAL A 36 -6.96 -22.21 1.73
N LEU A 37 -7.76 -21.27 2.24
CA LEU A 37 -9.12 -21.04 1.74
C LEU A 37 -9.12 -20.59 0.27
N ASN A 38 -8.24 -19.67 -0.11
CA ASN A 38 -8.12 -19.18 -1.48
C ASN A 38 -7.71 -20.29 -2.45
N GLN A 39 -6.80 -21.19 -2.06
CA GLN A 39 -6.46 -22.35 -2.88
C GLN A 39 -7.67 -23.25 -3.11
N TRP A 40 -8.48 -23.49 -2.06
CA TRP A 40 -9.70 -24.28 -2.17
C TRP A 40 -10.77 -23.61 -3.06
N ARG A 41 -10.92 -22.28 -2.93
CA ARG A 41 -11.86 -21.45 -3.71
C ARG A 41 -11.46 -21.41 -5.19
N ALA A 42 -10.19 -21.15 -5.46
CA ALA A 42 -9.65 -21.09 -6.82
C ALA A 42 -9.81 -22.42 -7.57
N ARG A 43 -9.55 -23.55 -6.90
CA ARG A 43 -9.76 -24.90 -7.50
C ARG A 43 -11.21 -25.18 -7.89
N ARG A 44 -12.18 -24.42 -7.36
CA ARG A 44 -13.61 -24.54 -7.65
C ARG A 44 -14.14 -23.42 -8.54
N GLY A 45 -13.27 -22.54 -9.05
CA GLY A 45 -13.68 -21.40 -9.86
C GLY A 45 -14.39 -20.30 -9.06
N PHE A 46 -14.23 -20.25 -7.74
CA PHE A 46 -14.73 -19.12 -6.93
C PHE A 46 -13.73 -17.97 -6.89
N SER A 47 -14.21 -16.75 -6.65
CA SER A 47 -13.38 -15.57 -6.37
C SER A 47 -12.49 -15.79 -5.14
N THR A 48 -11.33 -15.14 -5.07
CA THR A 48 -10.42 -15.22 -3.92
C THR A 48 -10.40 -13.92 -3.12
N PHE A 49 -9.99 -14.01 -1.86
CA PHE A 49 -9.80 -12.85 -1.00
C PHE A 49 -8.39 -12.29 -1.12
N VAL A 50 -8.24 -11.01 -0.79
CA VAL A 50 -6.96 -10.29 -0.76
C VAL A 50 -6.77 -9.71 0.64
N PHE A 51 -5.59 -9.87 1.21
CA PHE A 51 -5.25 -9.33 2.52
C PHE A 51 -4.76 -7.88 2.40
N ARG A 52 -5.50 -6.95 3.01
CA ARG A 52 -5.17 -5.52 3.03
C ARG A 52 -5.38 -4.93 4.43
N PRO A 53 -4.49 -5.24 5.39
CA PRO A 53 -4.68 -4.81 6.77
C PRO A 53 -4.42 -3.31 6.94
N HIS A 54 -4.98 -2.73 8.01
CA HIS A 54 -4.53 -1.45 8.53
C HIS A 54 -3.16 -1.67 9.19
N ALA A 55 -2.13 -0.97 8.71
CA ALA A 55 -0.76 -1.19 9.15
C ALA A 55 0.02 0.12 9.23
N GLY A 56 0.70 0.35 10.36
CA GLY A 56 1.62 1.47 10.52
C GLY A 56 0.98 2.86 10.45
N GLU A 57 -0.28 2.99 10.83
CA GLU A 57 -0.85 4.29 11.20
C GLU A 57 -0.26 4.77 12.53
N ALA A 58 -0.36 3.90 13.53
CA ALA A 58 0.21 4.02 14.87
C ALA A 58 0.77 2.66 15.32
N GLY A 59 1.31 2.59 16.54
CA GLY A 59 1.87 1.38 17.11
C GLY A 59 3.33 1.12 16.73
N ASP A 60 3.74 -0.15 16.75
CA ASP A 60 5.11 -0.57 16.48
C ASP A 60 5.39 -0.65 14.96
N THR A 61 6.61 -0.30 14.56
CA THR A 61 7.05 -0.40 13.17
C THR A 61 7.13 -1.85 12.68
N GLU A 62 7.19 -2.83 13.58
CA GLU A 62 7.12 -4.26 13.23
C GLU A 62 5.81 -4.64 12.52
N HIS A 63 4.72 -3.89 12.73
CA HIS A 63 3.46 -4.11 12.02
C HIS A 63 3.65 -4.02 10.50
N LEU A 64 4.47 -3.08 10.05
CA LEU A 64 4.77 -2.89 8.63
C LEU A 64 5.64 -4.00 8.07
N ALA A 65 6.57 -4.55 8.87
CA ALA A 65 7.38 -5.68 8.43
C ALA A 65 6.53 -6.95 8.26
N ALA A 66 5.61 -7.20 9.20
CA ALA A 66 4.68 -8.32 9.08
C ALA A 66 3.71 -8.13 7.90
N ALA A 67 3.19 -6.92 7.70
CA ALA A 67 2.32 -6.62 6.57
C ALA A 67 3.06 -6.75 5.23
N PHE A 68 4.32 -6.27 5.13
CA PHE A 68 5.17 -6.44 3.94
C PHE A 68 5.29 -7.91 3.52
N LEU A 69 5.46 -8.82 4.48
CA LEU A 69 5.64 -10.24 4.19
C LEU A 69 4.34 -11.00 3.90
N SER A 70 3.18 -10.46 4.29
CA SER A 70 1.92 -11.22 4.29
C SER A 70 0.79 -10.60 3.48
N ALA A 71 0.80 -9.29 3.26
CA ALA A 71 -0.30 -8.55 2.66
C ALA A 71 -0.02 -8.14 1.21
N GLN A 72 -1.07 -8.00 0.41
CA GLN A 72 -0.97 -7.50 -0.97
C GLN A 72 -1.08 -5.96 -1.05
N GLY A 73 -1.41 -5.30 0.05
CA GLY A 73 -1.52 -3.85 0.19
C GLY A 73 -1.77 -3.51 1.65
N ILE A 74 -1.65 -2.23 2.02
CA ILE A 74 -1.94 -1.77 3.37
C ILE A 74 -2.80 -0.50 3.35
N ASN A 75 -3.55 -0.28 4.43
CA ASN A 75 -4.11 1.03 4.72
C ASN A 75 -3.16 1.77 5.69
N HIS A 76 -3.01 3.08 5.50
CA HIS A 76 -2.09 4.01 6.18
C HIS A 76 -0.60 3.89 5.80
N GLY A 77 0.24 3.25 6.60
CA GLY A 77 1.69 3.25 6.38
C GLY A 77 2.43 4.54 6.75
N ILE A 78 1.85 5.39 7.59
CA ILE A 78 2.47 6.64 8.10
C ILE A 78 3.85 6.37 8.71
N LEU A 79 3.99 5.28 9.47
CA LEU A 79 5.21 4.93 10.19
C LEU A 79 6.35 4.43 9.28
N LEU A 80 6.13 4.19 7.98
CA LEU A 80 7.22 3.91 7.04
C LEU A 80 8.24 5.06 6.97
N ARG A 81 7.84 6.28 7.34
CA ARG A 81 8.75 7.44 7.45
C ARG A 81 9.86 7.24 8.48
N LYS A 82 9.67 6.33 9.44
CA LYS A 82 10.63 6.02 10.52
C LYS A 82 11.56 4.85 10.18
N VAL A 83 11.27 4.10 9.11
CA VAL A 83 12.03 2.90 8.71
C VAL A 83 12.40 2.99 7.23
N PRO A 84 13.46 3.72 6.87
CA PRO A 84 13.83 3.97 5.48
C PRO A 84 14.03 2.69 4.66
N ALA A 85 14.67 1.67 5.23
CA ALA A 85 14.88 0.39 4.56
C ALA A 85 13.55 -0.29 4.18
N LEU A 86 12.59 -0.30 5.10
CA LEU A 86 11.28 -0.90 4.84
C LEU A 86 10.48 -0.07 3.83
N GLN A 87 10.52 1.26 3.94
CA GLN A 87 9.91 2.14 2.94
C GLN A 87 10.43 1.87 1.52
N TYR A 88 11.74 1.66 1.39
CA TYR A 88 12.36 1.33 0.12
C TYR A 88 11.90 -0.04 -0.38
N LEU A 89 11.75 -1.04 0.48
CA LEU A 89 11.18 -2.33 0.10
C LEU A 89 9.73 -2.22 -0.39
N TYR A 90 8.90 -1.39 0.25
CA TYR A 90 7.53 -1.11 -0.21
C TYR A 90 7.51 -0.45 -1.60
N TYR A 91 8.48 0.45 -1.86
CA TYR A 91 8.69 1.04 -3.18
C TYR A 91 9.10 -0.01 -4.21
N LEU A 92 10.12 -0.81 -3.95
CA LEU A 92 10.62 -1.81 -4.90
C LEU A 92 9.55 -2.85 -5.27
N GLN A 93 8.77 -3.30 -4.27
CA GLN A 93 7.68 -4.26 -4.47
C GLN A 93 6.37 -3.61 -4.92
N GLN A 94 6.33 -2.28 -5.05
CA GLN A 94 5.15 -1.50 -5.44
C GLN A 94 3.89 -1.88 -4.63
N ILE A 95 4.05 -2.19 -3.34
CA ILE A 95 2.94 -2.55 -2.45
C ILE A 95 2.06 -1.32 -2.27
N GLY A 96 0.76 -1.46 -2.52
CA GLY A 96 -0.22 -0.37 -2.45
C GLY A 96 -0.43 0.16 -1.03
N LEU A 97 -0.47 1.49 -0.89
CA LEU A 97 -0.82 2.21 0.34
C LEU A 97 -2.05 3.07 0.09
N ALA A 98 -3.18 2.72 0.70
CA ALA A 98 -4.35 3.59 0.77
C ALA A 98 -4.23 4.47 2.02
N MET A 99 -4.13 5.78 1.83
CA MET A 99 -3.85 6.73 2.91
C MET A 99 -4.95 7.78 2.97
N SER A 100 -5.30 8.20 4.19
CA SER A 100 -6.37 9.18 4.44
C SER A 100 -5.83 10.40 5.20
N PRO A 101 -5.19 11.36 4.50
CA PRO A 101 -4.53 12.49 5.13
C PRO A 101 -5.43 13.35 6.04
N LEU A 102 -6.72 13.57 5.71
CA LEU A 102 -7.61 14.35 6.57
C LEU A 102 -7.93 13.62 7.88
N SER A 103 -8.20 12.31 7.83
CA SER A 103 -8.35 11.49 9.04
C SER A 103 -7.08 11.54 9.91
N ASN A 104 -5.90 11.34 9.29
CA ASN A 104 -4.64 11.36 10.03
C ASN A 104 -4.36 12.72 10.66
N ASN A 105 -4.79 13.81 10.01
CA ASN A 105 -4.71 15.17 10.55
C ASN A 105 -5.58 15.39 11.79
N ALA A 106 -6.78 14.83 11.81
CA ALA A 106 -7.66 14.92 12.96
C ALA A 106 -7.15 14.15 14.18
N LEU A 107 -6.41 13.05 13.97
CA LEU A 107 -6.09 12.09 15.04
C LEU A 107 -4.62 12.08 15.49
N PHE A 108 -3.66 12.13 14.57
CA PHE A 108 -2.28 11.74 14.86
C PHE A 108 -1.25 12.79 14.52
N LEU A 109 -1.45 13.52 13.43
CA LEU A 109 -0.37 14.28 12.83
C LEU A 109 -0.86 15.40 11.93
N VAL A 110 -0.39 16.62 12.16
CA VAL A 110 -0.67 17.82 11.36
C VAL A 110 -0.46 17.55 9.86
N TYR A 111 -1.42 17.95 9.02
CA TYR A 111 -1.53 17.61 7.59
C TYR A 111 -0.24 17.82 6.80
N GLU A 112 0.45 18.95 6.96
CA GLU A 112 1.69 19.26 6.22
C GLU A 112 2.84 18.31 6.57
N ARG A 113 2.81 17.68 7.74
CA ARG A 113 3.83 16.71 8.16
C ARG A 113 3.52 15.30 7.64
N ASN A 114 2.38 15.08 6.97
CA ASN A 114 1.95 13.75 6.55
C ASN A 114 2.90 13.24 5.46
N PRO A 115 3.42 12.01 5.58
CA PRO A 115 4.44 11.52 4.65
C PRO A 115 3.87 11.16 3.27
N PHE A 116 2.55 11.23 3.05
CA PHE A 116 1.91 10.95 1.76
C PHE A 116 2.60 11.65 0.60
N ASN A 117 2.84 12.96 0.70
CA ASN A 117 3.47 13.72 -0.38
C ASN A 117 4.89 13.23 -0.69
N THR A 118 5.67 12.95 0.35
CA THR A 118 7.02 12.40 0.18
C THR A 118 6.98 11.01 -0.46
N TYR A 119 6.02 10.17 -0.07
CA TYR A 119 5.86 8.83 -0.66
C TYR A 119 5.48 8.91 -2.14
N PHE A 120 4.53 9.79 -2.48
CA PHE A 120 4.14 10.02 -3.87
C PHE A 120 5.31 10.55 -4.72
N GLN A 121 6.08 11.51 -4.20
CA GLN A 121 7.26 12.03 -4.89
C GLN A 121 8.31 10.94 -5.14
N ARG A 122 8.54 10.07 -4.15
CA ARG A 122 9.45 8.90 -4.26
C ARG A 122 8.93 7.79 -5.17
N GLY A 123 7.67 7.83 -5.58
CA GLY A 123 7.08 6.83 -6.48
C GLY A 123 6.60 5.57 -5.77
N LEU A 124 6.32 5.64 -4.47
CA LEU A 124 5.56 4.60 -3.80
C LEU A 124 4.15 4.52 -4.41
N ASN A 125 3.59 3.32 -4.46
CA ASN A 125 2.24 3.07 -4.94
C ASN A 125 1.20 3.56 -3.91
N VAL A 126 0.97 4.87 -3.86
CA VAL A 126 0.03 5.51 -2.92
C VAL A 126 -1.29 5.87 -3.61
N ALA A 127 -2.37 5.80 -2.84
CA ALA A 127 -3.71 6.26 -3.22
C ALA A 127 -4.36 7.03 -2.06
N LEU A 128 -5.17 8.04 -2.37
CA LEU A 128 -5.98 8.75 -1.38
C LEU A 128 -7.24 7.94 -1.06
N SER A 129 -7.59 7.90 0.22
CA SER A 129 -8.81 7.32 0.78
C SER A 129 -9.42 8.26 1.81
N SER A 130 -10.67 8.01 2.20
CA SER A 130 -11.44 8.89 3.10
C SER A 130 -11.53 8.42 4.55
N ASP A 131 -11.13 7.18 4.85
CA ASP A 131 -11.28 6.54 6.17
C ASP A 131 -12.74 6.54 6.65
N ASP A 132 -13.09 7.45 7.58
CA ASP A 132 -14.44 7.69 8.09
C ASP A 132 -15.04 9.02 7.56
N PRO A 133 -15.64 9.02 6.35
CA PRO A 133 -16.28 10.21 5.77
C PRO A 133 -17.19 10.98 6.71
N LEU A 134 -18.01 10.28 7.48
CA LEU A 134 -18.99 10.89 8.38
C LEU A 134 -18.34 11.71 9.49
N GLN A 135 -17.13 11.35 9.90
CA GLN A 135 -16.44 11.99 11.02
C GLN A 135 -15.53 13.14 10.55
N PHE A 136 -14.86 13.00 9.40
CA PHE A 136 -13.76 13.89 9.03
C PHE A 136 -14.06 14.83 7.86
N HIS A 137 -15.15 14.62 7.12
CA HIS A 137 -15.43 15.35 5.89
C HIS A 137 -16.67 16.23 6.02
N PHE A 138 -16.64 17.39 5.39
CA PHE A 138 -17.72 18.38 5.46
C PHE A 138 -18.50 18.51 4.15
N THR A 139 -17.97 17.96 3.07
CA THR A 139 -18.60 18.02 1.74
C THR A 139 -19.46 16.79 1.45
N LYS A 140 -20.31 16.89 0.42
CA LYS A 140 -21.12 15.75 -0.07
C LYS A 140 -20.29 14.69 -0.79
N GLU A 141 -19.06 15.03 -1.19
CA GLU A 141 -18.16 14.16 -1.96
C GLU A 141 -16.83 14.01 -1.18
N PRO A 142 -16.79 13.17 -0.14
CA PRO A 142 -15.68 13.08 0.81
C PRO A 142 -14.33 12.82 0.14
N LEU A 143 -14.29 11.88 -0.82
CA LEU A 143 -13.04 11.59 -1.53
C LEU A 143 -12.58 12.77 -2.38
N MET A 144 -13.50 13.53 -3.00
CA MET A 144 -13.15 14.72 -3.78
C MET A 144 -12.58 15.82 -2.88
N GLU A 145 -13.03 15.91 -1.63
CA GLU A 145 -12.46 16.80 -0.62
C GLU A 145 -11.02 16.42 -0.26
N GLU A 146 -10.69 15.12 -0.09
CA GLU A 146 -9.30 14.67 0.09
C GLU A 146 -8.40 15.13 -1.07
N TYR A 147 -8.82 14.87 -2.32
CA TYR A 147 -8.06 15.30 -3.51
C TYR A 147 -7.92 16.83 -3.58
N SER A 148 -8.98 17.56 -3.27
CA SER A 148 -8.99 19.03 -3.33
C SER A 148 -8.06 19.64 -2.29
N VAL A 149 -8.08 19.15 -1.05
CA VAL A 149 -7.19 19.61 0.03
C VAL A 149 -5.74 19.25 -0.29
N ALA A 150 -5.48 18.02 -0.74
CA ALA A 150 -4.15 17.60 -1.18
C ALA A 150 -3.60 18.49 -2.29
N ALA A 151 -4.41 18.82 -3.29
CA ALA A 151 -4.02 19.72 -4.37
C ALA A 151 -3.70 21.14 -3.89
N GLN A 152 -4.49 21.68 -2.96
CA GLN A 152 -4.25 23.02 -2.42
C GLN A 152 -3.03 23.10 -1.52
N ILE A 153 -2.78 22.10 -0.68
CA ILE A 153 -1.68 22.13 0.30
C ILE A 153 -0.37 21.67 -0.35
N TRP A 154 -0.36 20.53 -1.04
CA TRP A 154 0.85 19.96 -1.66
C TRP A 154 1.10 20.43 -3.10
N LYS A 155 0.23 21.31 -3.62
CA LYS A 155 0.37 21.93 -4.95
C LYS A 155 0.36 20.90 -6.08
N TYR A 156 -0.49 19.88 -5.96
CA TYR A 156 -0.64 18.88 -7.01
C TYR A 156 -1.23 19.46 -8.30
N SER A 157 -0.59 19.10 -9.40
CA SER A 157 -1.09 19.35 -10.74
C SER A 157 -2.23 18.40 -11.10
N SER A 158 -2.91 18.66 -12.21
CA SER A 158 -3.89 17.73 -12.77
C SER A 158 -3.28 16.35 -13.05
N VAL A 159 -2.03 16.31 -13.52
CA VAL A 159 -1.32 15.05 -13.79
C VAL A 159 -1.10 14.25 -12.51
N ASP A 160 -0.74 14.92 -11.41
CA ASP A 160 -0.52 14.25 -10.12
C ASP A 160 -1.81 13.66 -9.59
N MET A 161 -2.92 14.41 -9.66
CA MET A 161 -4.24 13.91 -9.26
C MET A 161 -4.70 12.73 -10.12
N CYS A 162 -4.50 12.80 -11.44
CA CYS A 162 -4.81 11.71 -12.36
C CYS A 162 -3.98 10.45 -12.09
N GLU A 163 -2.68 10.61 -11.76
CA GLU A 163 -1.81 9.48 -11.38
C GLU A 163 -2.30 8.81 -10.08
N LEU A 164 -2.66 9.59 -9.06
CA LEU A 164 -3.21 9.06 -7.81
C LEU A 164 -4.54 8.32 -8.04
N ALA A 165 -5.43 8.87 -8.86
CA ALA A 165 -6.68 8.23 -9.22
C ALA A 165 -6.45 6.92 -9.99
N MET A 166 -5.52 6.91 -10.95
CA MET A 166 -5.12 5.72 -11.68
C MET A 166 -4.56 4.64 -10.74
N ASN A 167 -3.66 5.02 -9.81
CA ASN A 167 -3.10 4.09 -8.82
C ASN A 167 -4.20 3.49 -7.94
N SER A 168 -5.21 4.28 -7.54
CA SER A 168 -6.35 3.77 -6.76
C SER A 168 -7.11 2.65 -7.50
N VAL A 169 -7.27 2.77 -8.82
CA VAL A 169 -7.91 1.74 -9.65
C VAL A 169 -7.04 0.49 -9.74
N ILE A 170 -5.73 0.66 -9.92
CA ILE A 170 -4.77 -0.46 -9.93
C ILE A 170 -4.84 -1.22 -8.60
N GLN A 171 -4.83 -0.50 -7.48
CA GLN A 171 -4.93 -1.05 -6.12
C GLN A 171 -6.31 -1.61 -5.78
N SER A 172 -7.38 -1.26 -6.49
CA SER A 172 -8.73 -1.69 -6.16
C SER A 172 -8.94 -3.22 -6.24
N GLY A 173 -10.06 -3.71 -5.73
CA GLY A 173 -10.43 -5.14 -5.77
C GLY A 173 -11.26 -5.54 -7.00
N PHE A 174 -11.54 -4.61 -7.91
CA PHE A 174 -12.38 -4.87 -9.09
C PHE A 174 -11.75 -5.88 -10.05
N GLU A 175 -12.61 -6.56 -10.82
CA GLU A 175 -12.23 -7.52 -11.83
C GLU A 175 -11.35 -6.87 -12.90
N ALA A 176 -10.49 -7.69 -13.52
CA ALA A 176 -9.59 -7.22 -14.57
C ALA A 176 -10.33 -6.57 -15.73
N GLU A 177 -11.52 -7.07 -16.11
CA GLU A 177 -12.33 -6.49 -17.20
C GLU A 177 -12.79 -5.06 -16.89
N VAL A 178 -13.24 -4.82 -15.65
CA VAL A 178 -13.67 -3.49 -15.19
C VAL A 178 -12.48 -2.53 -15.18
N LYS A 179 -11.32 -2.99 -14.67
CA LYS A 179 -10.09 -2.20 -14.71
C LYS A 179 -9.63 -1.92 -16.15
N ARG A 180 -9.70 -2.90 -17.06
CA ARG A 180 -9.39 -2.71 -18.48
C ARG A 180 -10.29 -1.67 -19.12
N HIS A 181 -11.56 -1.65 -18.73
CA HIS A 181 -12.50 -0.64 -19.16
C HIS A 181 -12.07 0.76 -18.67
N TRP A 182 -11.73 0.92 -17.39
CA TRP A 182 -11.39 2.23 -16.80
C TRP A 182 -10.01 2.77 -17.14
N ILE A 183 -8.97 1.94 -17.18
CA ILE A 183 -7.57 2.42 -17.31
C ILE A 183 -6.84 1.89 -18.55
N GLY A 184 -7.42 0.96 -19.30
CA GLY A 184 -6.87 0.47 -20.58
C GLY A 184 -6.55 -1.02 -20.57
N ARG A 185 -6.44 -1.64 -21.75
CA ARG A 185 -6.44 -3.11 -21.90
C ARG A 185 -5.19 -3.80 -21.35
N ASP A 186 -4.03 -3.19 -21.54
CA ASP A 186 -2.73 -3.85 -21.36
C ASP A 186 -2.04 -3.50 -20.03
N TYR A 187 -2.79 -2.89 -19.10
CA TYR A 187 -2.24 -2.40 -17.83
C TYR A 187 -1.62 -3.49 -16.95
N LEU A 188 -2.10 -4.74 -17.07
CA LEU A 188 -1.56 -5.89 -16.32
C LEU A 188 -0.24 -6.40 -16.91
N GLU A 189 -0.08 -6.34 -18.23
CA GLU A 189 1.03 -6.98 -18.93
C GLU A 189 2.20 -6.02 -19.12
N THR A 190 1.89 -4.75 -19.41
CA THR A 190 2.88 -3.73 -19.76
C THR A 190 3.12 -2.72 -18.64
N GLY A 191 2.25 -2.69 -17.62
CA GLY A 191 2.21 -1.60 -16.65
C GLY A 191 1.79 -0.25 -17.24
N GLN A 192 1.41 -0.20 -18.52
CA GLN A 192 1.01 1.02 -19.22
C GLN A 192 -0.50 1.15 -19.26
N THR A 193 -1.00 2.36 -19.01
CA THR A 193 -2.41 2.70 -19.11
C THR A 193 -2.69 3.52 -20.37
N GLU A 194 -3.95 3.52 -20.80
CA GLU A 194 -4.39 4.29 -21.96
C GLU A 194 -4.61 5.76 -21.56
N VAL A 195 -3.78 6.66 -22.09
CA VAL A 195 -3.80 8.10 -21.75
C VAL A 195 -5.19 8.73 -21.90
N HIS A 196 -5.95 8.36 -22.94
CA HIS A 196 -7.27 8.91 -23.17
C HIS A 196 -8.31 8.53 -22.10
N LYS A 197 -8.00 7.51 -21.27
CA LYS A 197 -8.85 7.10 -20.14
C LYS A 197 -8.34 7.61 -18.80
N THR A 198 -7.03 7.60 -18.59
CA THR A 198 -6.43 7.96 -17.29
C THR A 198 -6.04 9.43 -17.21
N ASN A 199 -5.87 10.10 -18.35
CA ASN A 199 -5.34 11.45 -18.48
C ASN A 199 -3.93 11.61 -17.86
N VAL A 200 -3.20 10.51 -17.66
CA VAL A 200 -1.81 10.52 -17.21
C VAL A 200 -0.88 10.49 -18.43
N PRO A 201 0.00 11.50 -18.63
CA PRO A 201 0.90 11.53 -19.76
C PRO A 201 1.86 10.34 -19.79
N LEU A 202 2.13 9.79 -20.98
CA LEU A 202 3.07 8.68 -21.15
C LEU A 202 4.46 8.98 -20.59
N CYS A 203 4.93 10.23 -20.66
CA CYS A 203 6.21 10.61 -20.08
C CYS A 203 6.26 10.43 -18.56
N ARG A 204 5.15 10.67 -17.85
CA ARG A 204 5.04 10.42 -16.40
C ARG A 204 5.14 8.92 -16.10
N LEU A 205 4.41 8.09 -16.85
CA LEU A 205 4.43 6.63 -16.67
C LEU A 205 5.79 6.02 -17.01
N LYS A 206 6.43 6.49 -18.11
CA LYS A 206 7.78 6.08 -18.50
C LYS A 206 8.82 6.47 -17.46
N TYR A 207 8.70 7.69 -16.89
CA TYR A 207 9.59 8.11 -15.81
C TYR A 207 9.48 7.19 -14.59
N ARG A 208 8.25 6.86 -14.14
CA ARG A 208 8.02 5.97 -12.99
C ARG A 208 8.59 4.57 -13.22
N SER A 209 8.26 3.96 -14.36
CA SER A 209 8.73 2.61 -14.72
C SER A 209 10.25 2.55 -14.86
N MET A 210 10.85 3.46 -15.64
CA MET A 210 12.30 3.48 -15.85
C MET A 210 13.07 3.76 -14.56
N THR A 211 12.56 4.62 -13.67
CA THR A 211 13.17 4.86 -12.35
C THR A 211 13.14 3.58 -11.50
N LEU A 212 12.00 2.87 -11.45
CA LEU A 212 11.90 1.61 -10.72
C LEU A 212 12.82 0.52 -11.27
N GLU A 213 12.90 0.40 -12.59
CA GLU A 213 13.81 -0.54 -13.27
C GLU A 213 15.28 -0.25 -12.93
N LEU A 214 15.68 1.02 -12.91
CA LEU A 214 17.04 1.44 -12.53
C LEU A 214 17.35 1.09 -11.07
N GLU A 215 16.41 1.31 -10.16
CA GLU A 215 16.56 0.99 -8.74
C GLU A 215 16.68 -0.54 -8.52
N LEU A 216 15.86 -1.33 -9.21
CA LEU A 216 15.95 -2.79 -9.18
C LEU A 216 17.28 -3.29 -9.75
N ALA A 217 17.76 -2.71 -10.86
CA ALA A 217 19.03 -3.04 -11.47
C ALA A 217 20.23 -2.68 -10.56
N ALA A 218 20.15 -1.56 -9.85
CA ALA A 218 21.17 -1.17 -8.87
C ALA A 218 21.26 -2.20 -7.73
N ILE A 219 20.13 -2.63 -7.19
CA ILE A 219 20.10 -3.66 -6.13
C ILE A 219 20.60 -5.01 -6.63
N ALA A 220 20.25 -5.41 -7.84
CA ALA A 220 20.76 -6.65 -8.44
C ALA A 220 22.29 -6.63 -8.60
N THR A 221 22.85 -5.50 -9.05
CA THR A 221 24.30 -5.31 -9.16
C THR A 221 24.97 -5.43 -7.78
N MET A 222 24.47 -4.70 -6.77
CA MET A 222 25.01 -4.74 -5.42
C MET A 222 24.93 -6.13 -4.78
N ALA A 223 23.87 -6.89 -5.08
CA ALA A 223 23.73 -8.26 -4.60
C ALA A 223 24.77 -9.20 -5.25
N SER A 224 25.06 -9.01 -6.55
CA SER A 224 26.05 -9.82 -7.28
C SER A 224 27.49 -9.53 -6.86
N GLU A 225 27.81 -8.30 -6.49
CA GLU A 225 29.15 -7.91 -6.00
C GLU A 225 29.41 -8.37 -4.56
N GLY A 226 28.35 -8.64 -3.80
CA GLY A 226 28.41 -9.08 -2.41
C GLY A 226 28.58 -10.60 -2.22
N GLU A 227 28.51 -11.41 -3.28
CA GLU A 227 28.82 -12.84 -3.19
C GLU A 227 30.34 -13.03 -3.17
N PRO A 228 30.94 -13.51 -2.06
CA PRO A 228 32.36 -13.84 -2.06
C PRO A 228 32.59 -14.96 -3.08
N SER A 229 33.51 -14.72 -4.01
CA SER A 229 34.05 -15.74 -4.91
C SER A 229 34.42 -16.98 -4.10
N THR A 230 33.69 -18.07 -4.33
CA THR A 230 33.91 -19.38 -3.68
C THR A 230 35.28 -19.94 -4.02
#